data_AF-A0A9W9BR83-F1
#
_entry.id   AF-A0A9W9BR83-F1
#
_cell.length_a   1.000
_cell.length_b   1.000
_cell.length_c   1.000
_cell.angle_alpha   90.00
_cell.angle_beta   90.00
_cell.angle_gamma   90.00
#
_symmetry.space_group_name_H-M   'P 1'
#
loop_
_entity.id
_entity.type
_entity.pdbx_description
1 polymer ?
#
loop_
_entity_poly.entity_id
_entity_poly.type
_entity_poly.pdbx_seq_one_letter_code
_entity_poly.pdbx_strand_id
1 'polypeptide(L)'
;MDKLAAHGVKVEFHPVFLGGINNLSGNKPPWMLPAKGRYLANDSRRAAARLSIPYQGSPPDIFAISKTLPPLRALQFIKENYPETTFLATFRFFFHKLWLPPHVNLAEDANLVAALSEATDELDGGSGKKLFTDEDVRKIMEGREGAKEKVKQLTAEAVEKGAFGAPWLWVTNRDGKSEAFFGSDRFNHVYRFLGIPFQDVEVLPPSSKL
;
A
#
# COMPACT_ATOMS: atom_id res chain seq x y z
N MET A 1 12.78 -0.28 6.59
CA MET A 1 12.19 -1.11 7.66
C MET A 1 13.20 -1.41 8.76
N ASP A 2 14.49 -1.50 8.40
CA ASP A 2 15.59 -1.86 9.30
C ASP A 2 15.68 -1.02 10.58
N LYS A 3 15.42 0.30 10.51
CA LYS A 3 15.36 1.14 11.72
C LYS A 3 14.28 0.68 12.70
N LEU A 4 13.09 0.32 12.20
CA LEU A 4 12.01 -0.22 13.05
C LEU A 4 12.40 -1.59 13.60
N ALA A 5 12.98 -2.46 12.77
CA ALA A 5 13.46 -3.77 13.18
C ALA A 5 14.55 -3.69 14.26
N ALA A 6 15.46 -2.70 14.18
CA ALA A 6 16.47 -2.42 15.21
C ALA A 6 15.85 -2.00 16.55
N HIS A 7 14.60 -1.52 16.55
CA HIS A 7 13.80 -1.27 17.75
C HIS A 7 12.89 -2.44 18.14
N GLY A 8 13.08 -3.62 17.54
CA GLY A 8 12.27 -4.81 17.81
C GLY A 8 10.87 -4.78 17.19
N VAL A 9 10.60 -3.85 16.27
CA VAL A 9 9.30 -3.75 15.60
C VAL A 9 9.29 -4.59 14.33
N LYS A 10 8.40 -5.59 14.32
CA LYS A 10 7.99 -6.29 13.11
C LYS A 10 6.83 -5.55 12.48
N VAL A 11 6.85 -5.42 11.16
CA VAL A 11 5.73 -4.87 10.39
C VAL A 11 5.22 -5.94 9.45
N GLU A 12 3.90 -6.05 9.36
CA GLU A 12 3.24 -6.97 8.45
C GLU A 12 2.24 -6.22 7.57
N PHE A 13 2.26 -6.49 6.27
CA PHE A 13 1.32 -5.90 5.32
C PHE A 13 0.20 -6.89 5.01
N HIS A 14 -1.04 -6.40 4.99
CA HIS A 14 -2.24 -7.21 4.75
C HIS A 14 -2.95 -6.70 3.49
N PRO A 15 -3.07 -7.52 2.43
CA PRO A 15 -3.92 -7.20 1.29
C PRO A 15 -5.39 -7.15 1.71
N VAL A 16 -5.95 -5.95 1.81
CA VAL A 16 -7.35 -5.70 2.18
C VAL A 16 -8.09 -4.98 1.06
N PHE A 17 -9.39 -5.23 0.93
CA PHE A 17 -10.20 -4.59 -0.10
C PHE A 17 -10.88 -3.33 0.44
N LEU A 18 -10.37 -2.15 0.04
CA LEU A 18 -10.89 -0.84 0.47
C LEU A 18 -12.37 -0.65 0.16
N GLY A 19 -12.86 -1.17 -0.97
CA GLY A 19 -14.30 -1.14 -1.29
C GLY A 19 -15.14 -1.89 -0.26
N GLY A 20 -14.63 -3.02 0.25
CA GLY A 20 -15.25 -3.79 1.34
C GLY A 20 -15.23 -3.03 2.67
N ILE A 21 -14.10 -2.40 3.01
CA ILE A 21 -13.98 -1.56 4.21
C ILE A 21 -15.00 -0.41 4.17
N ASN A 22 -15.08 0.32 3.06
CA ASN A 22 -16.03 1.43 2.90
C ASN A 22 -17.47 0.96 3.06
N ASN A 23 -17.84 -0.15 2.41
CA ASN A 23 -19.19 -0.70 2.50
C ASN A 23 -19.56 -1.13 3.93
N LEU A 24 -18.68 -1.88 4.60
CA LEU A 24 -18.95 -2.43 5.93
C LEU A 24 -18.91 -1.38 7.05
N SER A 25 -18.12 -0.31 6.88
CA SER A 25 -18.06 0.81 7.85
C SER A 25 -19.08 1.93 7.58
N GLY A 26 -19.81 1.87 6.46
CA GLY A 26 -20.70 2.95 6.02
C GLY A 26 -19.98 4.19 5.49
N ASN A 27 -18.66 4.11 5.28
CA ASN A 27 -17.88 5.23 4.75
C ASN A 27 -18.11 5.42 3.23
N LYS A 28 -17.93 6.65 2.76
CA LYS A 28 -17.95 7.00 1.34
C LYS A 28 -16.59 7.57 0.93
N PRO A 29 -16.11 7.26 -0.30
CA PRO A 29 -14.84 7.80 -0.76
C PRO A 29 -14.79 9.33 -0.73
N PRO A 30 -13.67 9.95 -0.30
CA PRO A 30 -13.61 11.38 -0.04
C PRO A 30 -13.80 12.23 -1.30
N TRP A 31 -13.43 11.73 -2.48
CA TRP A 31 -13.58 12.43 -3.76
C TRP A 31 -15.04 12.60 -4.20
N MET A 32 -15.99 11.86 -3.60
CA MET A 32 -17.43 12.04 -3.86
C MET A 32 -17.94 13.40 -3.39
N LEU A 33 -17.23 14.07 -2.48
CA LEU A 33 -17.51 15.44 -2.08
C LEU A 33 -16.59 16.39 -2.87
N PRO A 34 -17.11 17.27 -3.76
CA PRO A 34 -16.26 18.09 -4.63
C PRO A 34 -15.23 18.96 -3.91
N ALA A 35 -15.57 19.48 -2.72
CA ALA A 35 -14.64 20.26 -1.90
C ALA A 35 -13.43 19.43 -1.43
N LYS A 36 -13.65 18.18 -1.00
CA LYS A 36 -12.58 17.24 -0.64
C LYS A 36 -11.79 16.80 -1.87
N GLY A 37 -12.46 16.57 -3.00
CA GLY A 37 -11.79 16.26 -4.27
C GLY A 37 -10.77 17.33 -4.69
N ARG A 38 -11.15 18.61 -4.63
CA ARG A 38 -10.24 19.74 -4.92
C ARG A 38 -9.06 19.80 -3.94
N TYR A 39 -9.31 19.56 -2.65
CA TYR A 39 -8.25 19.52 -1.64
C TYR A 39 -7.24 18.39 -1.93
N LEU A 40 -7.73 17.19 -2.24
CA LEU A 40 -6.90 16.00 -2.50
C LEU A 40 -5.90 16.23 -3.64
N ALA A 41 -6.28 16.93 -4.71
CA ALA A 41 -5.37 17.20 -5.82
C ALA A 41 -4.10 17.96 -5.39
N ASN A 42 -4.21 18.88 -4.43
CA ASN A 42 -3.07 19.60 -3.87
C ASN A 42 -2.35 18.76 -2.80
N ASP A 43 -3.12 18.07 -1.97
CA ASP A 43 -2.57 17.27 -0.87
C ASP A 43 -1.76 16.07 -1.35
N SER A 44 -2.24 15.36 -2.38
CA SER A 44 -1.50 14.26 -3.02
C SER A 44 -0.16 14.72 -3.60
N ARG A 45 -0.09 15.92 -4.19
CA ARG A 45 1.18 16.48 -4.67
C ARG A 45 2.15 16.79 -3.52
N ARG A 46 1.67 17.37 -2.42
CA ARG A 46 2.50 17.61 -1.23
C ARG A 46 2.97 16.31 -0.59
N ALA A 47 2.08 15.32 -0.47
CA ALA A 47 2.40 14.01 0.11
C ALA A 47 3.45 13.27 -0.73
N ALA A 48 3.34 13.32 -2.06
CA ALA A 48 4.33 12.75 -2.96
C ALA A 48 5.67 13.47 -2.89
N ALA A 49 5.67 14.81 -2.90
CA ALA A 49 6.88 15.63 -2.77
C ALA A 49 7.63 15.35 -1.45
N ARG A 50 6.91 15.17 -0.34
CA ARG A 50 7.50 14.80 0.96
C ARG A 50 8.29 13.49 0.91
N LEU A 51 7.91 12.57 0.03
CA LEU A 51 8.50 11.24 -0.11
C LEU A 51 9.35 11.11 -1.38
N SER A 52 9.62 12.22 -2.09
CA SER A 52 10.32 12.22 -3.38
C SER A 52 9.72 11.28 -4.43
N ILE A 53 8.40 11.09 -4.39
CA ILE A 53 7.67 10.26 -5.37
C ILE A 53 7.37 11.13 -6.60
N PRO A 54 7.70 10.69 -7.84
CA PRO A 54 7.49 11.46 -9.07
C PRO A 54 6.01 11.42 -9.52
N TYR A 55 5.11 11.85 -8.65
CA TYR A 55 3.66 11.82 -8.86
C TYR A 55 3.22 12.86 -9.90
N GLN A 56 2.58 12.39 -10.97
CA GLN A 56 2.14 13.23 -12.09
C GLN A 56 0.62 13.46 -12.14
N GLY A 57 -0.10 13.02 -11.09
CA GLY A 57 -1.56 13.11 -11.01
C GLY A 57 -2.22 11.75 -10.84
N SER A 58 -3.51 11.77 -10.53
CA SER A 58 -4.30 10.55 -10.43
C SER A 58 -4.58 9.98 -11.82
N PRO A 59 -4.79 8.65 -11.93
CA PRO A 59 -5.21 8.02 -13.16
C PRO A 59 -6.45 8.71 -13.77
N PRO A 60 -6.50 8.91 -15.10
CA PRO A 60 -7.67 9.50 -15.75
C PRO A 60 -8.97 8.74 -15.49
N ASP A 61 -8.92 7.40 -15.53
CA ASP A 61 -10.02 6.52 -15.15
C ASP A 61 -9.76 5.87 -13.78
N ILE A 62 -9.99 6.65 -12.72
CA ILE A 62 -9.84 6.16 -11.35
C ILE A 62 -10.81 5.00 -11.04
N PHE A 63 -11.96 4.93 -11.70
CA PHE A 63 -12.95 3.89 -11.45
C PHE A 63 -12.46 2.53 -11.96
N ALA A 64 -11.85 2.47 -13.15
CA ALA A 64 -11.20 1.26 -13.65
C ALA A 64 -10.05 0.83 -12.74
N ILE A 65 -9.13 1.76 -12.42
CA ILE A 65 -7.97 1.48 -11.55
C ILE A 65 -8.38 1.02 -10.15
N SER A 66 -9.51 1.50 -9.62
CA SER A 66 -10.00 1.14 -8.28
C SER A 66 -10.51 -0.30 -8.15
N LYS A 67 -10.64 -1.06 -9.25
CA LYS A 67 -11.08 -2.47 -9.24
C LYS A 67 -9.94 -3.41 -8.84
N THR A 68 -9.54 -3.36 -7.58
CA THR A 68 -8.30 -4.01 -7.12
C THR A 68 -8.46 -5.46 -6.62
N LEU A 69 -9.62 -6.11 -6.78
CA LEU A 69 -9.80 -7.48 -6.30
C LEU A 69 -8.83 -8.49 -6.95
N PRO A 70 -8.66 -8.54 -8.28
CA PRO A 70 -7.69 -9.44 -8.91
C PRO A 70 -6.24 -9.25 -8.43
N PRO A 71 -5.66 -8.03 -8.40
CA PRO A 71 -4.28 -7.86 -7.92
C PRO A 71 -4.15 -8.08 -6.40
N LEU A 72 -5.17 -7.79 -5.58
CA LEU A 72 -5.15 -8.10 -4.14
C LEU A 72 -5.11 -9.60 -3.87
N ARG A 73 -5.86 -10.40 -4.65
CA ARG A 73 -5.84 -11.86 -4.60
C ARG A 73 -4.49 -12.43 -5.03
N ALA A 74 -3.92 -11.89 -6.11
CA ALA A 74 -2.57 -12.27 -6.54
C ALA A 74 -1.53 -11.95 -5.45
N LEU A 75 -1.58 -10.75 -4.84
CA LEU A 75 -0.70 -10.38 -3.74
C LEU A 75 -0.85 -11.30 -2.52
N GLN A 76 -2.08 -11.69 -2.17
CA GLN A 76 -2.30 -12.61 -1.06
C GLN A 76 -1.75 -14.01 -1.37
N PHE A 77 -1.97 -14.52 -2.59
CA PHE A 77 -1.37 -15.78 -3.02
C PHE A 77 0.17 -15.72 -2.97
N ILE A 78 0.76 -14.63 -3.45
CA ILE A 78 2.21 -14.42 -3.41
C ILE A 78 2.71 -14.41 -1.95
N LYS A 79 2.03 -13.69 -1.05
CA LYS A 79 2.37 -13.64 0.37
C LYS A 79 2.40 -15.02 1.03
N GLU A 80 1.53 -15.94 0.60
CA GLU A 80 1.43 -17.29 1.17
C GLU A 80 2.43 -18.29 0.57
N ASN A 81 2.93 -18.04 -0.65
CA ASN A 81 3.67 -19.05 -1.43
C ASN A 81 5.09 -18.64 -1.82
N TYR A 82 5.47 -17.38 -1.61
CA TYR A 82 6.76 -16.82 -2.00
C TYR A 82 7.43 -16.10 -0.82
N PRO A 83 8.75 -15.84 -0.88
CA PRO A 83 9.45 -15.07 0.16
C PRO A 83 8.80 -13.71 0.40
N GLU A 84 8.85 -13.23 1.64
CA GLU A 84 8.30 -11.92 2.04
C GLU A 84 8.87 -10.78 1.19
N THR A 85 10.15 -10.84 0.85
CA THR A 85 10.81 -9.86 -0.01
C THR A 85 10.19 -9.80 -1.41
N THR A 86 9.84 -10.94 -2.01
CA THR A 86 9.14 -11.03 -3.29
C THR A 86 7.75 -10.43 -3.22
N PHE A 87 7.01 -10.70 -2.14
CA PHE A 87 5.70 -10.11 -1.89
C PHE A 87 5.80 -8.57 -1.78
N LEU A 88 6.73 -8.05 -0.98
CA LEU A 88 6.91 -6.62 -0.77
C LEU A 88 7.36 -5.90 -2.06
N ALA A 89 8.26 -6.51 -2.83
CA ALA A 89 8.69 -5.97 -4.11
C ALA A 89 7.53 -5.93 -5.13
N THR A 90 6.73 -7.00 -5.20
CA THR A 90 5.55 -7.06 -6.07
C THR A 90 4.49 -6.03 -5.65
N PHE A 91 4.25 -5.90 -4.34
CA PHE A 91 3.34 -4.90 -3.79
C PHE A 91 3.75 -3.48 -4.20
N ARG A 92 5.04 -3.15 -4.07
CA ARG A 92 5.61 -1.88 -4.51
C ARG A 92 5.47 -1.69 -6.02
N PHE A 93 5.71 -2.73 -6.82
CA PHE A 93 5.58 -2.72 -8.28
C PHE A 93 4.14 -2.47 -8.73
N PHE A 94 3.15 -3.10 -8.10
CA PHE A 94 1.74 -2.84 -8.39
C PHE A 94 1.35 -1.40 -8.04
N PHE A 95 1.84 -0.86 -6.93
CA PHE A 95 1.64 0.56 -6.60
C PHE A 95 2.23 1.49 -7.67
N HIS A 96 3.43 1.20 -8.17
CA HIS A 96 4.03 1.95 -9.28
C HIS A 96 3.13 1.91 -10.51
N LYS A 97 2.71 0.72 -10.96
CA LYS A 97 1.84 0.56 -12.15
C LYS A 97 0.48 1.23 -12.01
N LEU A 98 -0.11 1.26 -10.82
CA LEU A 98 -1.41 1.88 -10.59
C LEU A 98 -1.30 3.42 -10.50
N TRP A 99 -0.30 3.94 -9.78
CA TRP A 99 -0.26 5.34 -9.35
C TRP A 99 0.73 6.23 -10.11
N LEU A 100 1.63 5.66 -10.90
CA LEU A 100 2.55 6.42 -11.76
C LEU A 100 2.26 6.14 -13.24
N PRO A 101 2.44 7.15 -14.11
CA PRO A 101 2.25 6.96 -15.54
C PRO A 101 3.35 6.07 -16.14
N PRO A 102 3.01 5.21 -17.13
CA PRO A 102 1.66 4.96 -17.63
C PRO A 102 0.83 4.15 -16.62
N HIS A 103 -0.36 4.65 -16.27
CA HIS A 103 -1.25 3.96 -15.32
C HIS A 103 -1.83 2.70 -15.96
N VAL A 104 -1.79 1.58 -15.23
CA VAL A 104 -2.22 0.27 -15.72
C VAL A 104 -3.39 -0.27 -14.90
N ASN A 105 -4.47 -0.65 -15.57
CA ASN A 105 -5.59 -1.34 -14.96
C ASN A 105 -5.26 -2.81 -14.67
N LEU A 106 -4.79 -3.08 -13.45
CA LEU A 106 -4.45 -4.43 -13.00
C LEU A 106 -5.67 -5.33 -12.73
N ALA A 107 -6.90 -4.84 -12.90
CA ALA A 107 -8.09 -5.68 -12.85
C ALA A 107 -8.22 -6.59 -14.10
N GLU A 108 -7.56 -6.22 -15.19
CA GLU A 108 -7.52 -6.99 -16.43
C GLU A 108 -6.40 -8.03 -16.38
N ASP A 109 -6.76 -9.29 -16.66
CA ASP A 109 -5.83 -10.41 -16.57
C ASP A 109 -4.58 -10.23 -17.43
N ALA A 110 -4.72 -9.71 -18.66
CA ALA A 110 -3.58 -9.46 -19.55
C ALA A 110 -2.60 -8.45 -18.93
N ASN A 111 -3.11 -7.38 -18.33
CA ASN A 111 -2.30 -6.36 -17.67
C ASN A 111 -1.66 -6.89 -16.37
N LEU A 112 -2.38 -7.73 -15.62
CA LEU A 112 -1.85 -8.34 -14.40
C LEU A 112 -0.74 -9.35 -14.72
N VAL A 113 -0.91 -10.18 -15.77
CA VAL A 113 0.15 -11.07 -16.30
C VAL A 113 1.36 -10.24 -16.69
N ALA A 114 1.18 -9.20 -17.50
CA ALA A 114 2.28 -8.34 -17.94
C ALA A 114 3.00 -7.71 -16.75
N ALA A 115 2.26 -7.17 -15.76
CA ALA A 115 2.84 -6.59 -14.56
C ALA A 115 3.64 -7.60 -13.73
N LEU A 116 3.16 -8.84 -13.58
CA LEU A 116 3.88 -9.91 -12.89
C LEU A 116 5.15 -10.30 -13.65
N SER A 117 5.08 -10.51 -14.96
CA SER A 117 6.25 -10.78 -15.81
C SER A 117 7.26 -9.63 -15.82
N GLU A 118 6.79 -8.40 -15.65
CA GLU A 118 7.64 -7.22 -15.61
C GLU A 118 8.32 -7.02 -14.25
N ALA A 119 7.69 -7.47 -13.15
CA ALA A 119 8.09 -7.15 -11.80
C ALA A 119 9.53 -7.56 -11.45
N THR A 120 10.23 -6.63 -10.80
CA THR A 120 11.62 -6.75 -10.37
C THR A 120 11.77 -6.52 -8.87
N ASP A 121 12.89 -6.94 -8.31
CA ASP A 121 13.26 -6.72 -6.91
C ASP A 121 13.35 -5.24 -6.53
N GLU A 122 13.70 -4.38 -7.48
CA GLU A 122 13.78 -2.93 -7.30
C GLU A 122 13.08 -2.17 -8.45
N LEU A 123 12.54 -0.98 -8.15
CA LEU A 123 11.85 -0.15 -9.14
C LEU A 123 12.79 0.68 -10.02
N ASP A 124 13.85 1.24 -9.44
CA ASP A 124 14.71 2.21 -10.11
C ASP A 124 16.14 2.08 -9.56
N GLY A 125 17.08 1.59 -10.39
CA GLY A 125 18.52 1.58 -10.07
C GLY A 125 19.10 0.33 -9.38
N GLY A 126 18.31 -0.74 -9.27
CA GLY A 126 18.72 -2.00 -8.65
C GLY A 126 19.27 -3.06 -9.58
N SER A 127 19.32 -4.30 -9.09
CA SER A 127 19.75 -5.47 -9.88
C SER A 127 18.85 -5.73 -11.10
N GLY A 128 17.60 -5.25 -11.05
CA GLY A 128 16.61 -5.45 -12.11
C GLY A 128 16.20 -6.92 -12.26
N LYS A 129 16.46 -7.74 -11.24
CA LYS A 129 16.22 -9.17 -11.28
C LYS A 129 14.72 -9.42 -11.29
N LYS A 130 14.26 -10.17 -12.28
CA LYS A 130 12.87 -10.64 -12.38
C LYS A 130 12.48 -11.41 -11.12
N LEU A 131 11.30 -11.07 -10.58
CA LEU A 131 10.74 -11.74 -9.41
C LEU A 131 10.18 -13.12 -9.74
N PHE A 132 9.70 -13.29 -10.97
CA PHE A 132 8.91 -14.44 -11.38
C PHE A 132 9.39 -14.97 -12.74
N THR A 133 9.44 -16.29 -12.87
CA THR A 133 9.50 -16.97 -14.16
C THR A 133 8.11 -17.02 -14.82
N ASP A 134 8.03 -17.38 -16.10
CA ASP A 134 6.72 -17.57 -16.76
C ASP A 134 5.87 -18.65 -16.07
N GLU A 135 6.50 -19.66 -15.49
CA GLU A 135 5.83 -20.69 -14.68
C GLU A 135 5.24 -20.11 -13.40
N ASP A 136 5.99 -19.26 -12.70
CA ASP A 136 5.50 -18.57 -11.50
C ASP A 136 4.32 -17.66 -11.82
N VAL A 137 4.39 -16.91 -12.93
CA VAL A 137 3.28 -16.04 -13.35
C VAL A 137 2.03 -16.88 -13.60
N ARG A 138 2.14 -18.02 -14.30
CA ARG A 138 1.00 -18.93 -14.52
C ARG A 138 0.44 -19.44 -13.18
N LYS A 139 1.31 -19.93 -12.29
CA LYS A 139 0.94 -20.43 -10.97
C LYS A 139 0.23 -19.37 -10.12
N ILE A 140 0.71 -18.13 -10.12
CA ILE A 140 0.09 -17.01 -9.40
C ILE A 140 -1.29 -16.72 -9.98
N MET A 141 -1.39 -16.64 -11.32
CA MET A 141 -2.64 -16.35 -11.98
C MET A 141 -3.70 -17.44 -11.74
N GLU A 142 -3.33 -18.71 -11.80
CA GLU A 142 -4.24 -19.83 -11.51
C GLU A 142 -4.61 -19.88 -10.01
N GLY A 143 -3.65 -19.66 -9.13
CA GLY A 143 -3.83 -19.77 -7.68
C GLY A 143 -4.55 -18.61 -7.01
N ARG A 144 -4.60 -17.42 -7.63
CA ARG A 144 -5.13 -16.20 -6.99
C ARG A 144 -6.58 -16.32 -6.53
N GLU A 145 -7.43 -17.06 -7.26
CA GLU A 145 -8.84 -17.20 -6.86
C GLU A 145 -8.99 -17.97 -5.53
N GLY A 146 -8.05 -18.85 -5.21
CA GLY A 146 -7.98 -19.51 -3.89
C GLY A 146 -7.77 -18.53 -2.72
N ALA A 147 -7.19 -17.36 -2.98
CA ALA A 147 -6.95 -16.33 -1.97
C ALA A 147 -8.19 -15.44 -1.69
N LYS A 148 -9.31 -15.63 -2.41
CA LYS A 148 -10.53 -14.81 -2.28
C LYS A 148 -11.05 -14.75 -0.85
N GLU A 149 -11.25 -15.91 -0.22
CA GLU A 149 -11.81 -15.96 1.14
C GLU A 149 -10.83 -15.37 2.16
N LYS A 150 -9.52 -15.52 1.94
CA LYS A 150 -8.51 -14.91 2.82
C LYS A 150 -8.52 -13.38 2.74
N VAL A 151 -8.58 -12.80 1.53
CA VAL A 151 -8.70 -11.33 1.37
C VAL A 151 -10.00 -10.81 2.00
N LYS A 152 -11.11 -11.55 1.87
CA LYS A 152 -12.38 -11.22 2.51
C LYS A 152 -12.27 -11.24 4.04
N GLN A 153 -11.66 -12.29 4.60
CA GLN A 153 -11.40 -12.41 6.04
C GLN A 153 -10.55 -11.25 6.55
N LEU A 154 -9.39 -10.98 5.93
CA LEU A 154 -8.51 -9.87 6.31
C LEU A 154 -9.23 -8.51 6.26
N THR A 155 -10.11 -8.33 5.28
CA THR A 155 -10.94 -7.12 5.15
C THR A 155 -11.94 -7.00 6.30
N ALA A 156 -12.60 -8.10 6.69
CA ALA A 156 -13.52 -8.12 7.82
C ALA A 156 -12.78 -7.88 9.15
N GLU A 157 -11.64 -8.54 9.37
CA GLU A 157 -10.80 -8.35 10.56
C GLU A 157 -10.35 -6.88 10.72
N ALA A 158 -10.03 -6.19 9.61
CA ALA A 158 -9.69 -4.77 9.66
C ALA A 158 -10.88 -3.92 10.14
N VAL A 159 -12.09 -4.22 9.64
CA VAL A 159 -13.32 -3.51 10.04
C VAL A 159 -13.70 -3.81 11.50
N GLU A 160 -13.56 -5.05 11.95
CA GLU A 160 -13.74 -5.43 13.36
C GLU A 160 -12.77 -4.66 14.28
N LYS A 161 -11.57 -4.33 13.78
CA LYS A 161 -10.60 -3.47 14.45
C LYS A 161 -10.88 -1.96 14.29
N GLY A 162 -12.02 -1.60 13.71
CA GLY A 162 -12.47 -0.20 13.57
C GLY A 162 -12.08 0.48 12.26
N ALA A 163 -11.52 -0.22 11.29
CA ALA A 163 -11.11 0.39 10.03
C ALA A 163 -12.33 0.94 9.27
N PHE A 164 -12.25 2.23 8.91
CA PHE A 164 -13.21 2.90 8.02
C PHE A 164 -12.57 3.35 6.70
N GLY A 165 -11.28 3.07 6.49
CA GLY A 165 -10.54 3.42 5.29
C GLY A 165 -9.16 2.79 5.30
N ALA A 166 -8.31 3.17 4.34
CA ALA A 166 -6.92 2.71 4.25
C ALA A 166 -5.94 3.89 4.01
N PRO A 167 -4.67 3.76 4.45
CA PRO A 167 -4.15 2.67 5.27
C PRO A 167 -4.69 2.70 6.71
N TRP A 168 -4.87 1.51 7.29
CA TRP A 168 -5.21 1.29 8.70
C TRP A 168 -4.07 0.52 9.34
N LEU A 169 -3.46 1.10 10.39
CA LEU A 169 -2.32 0.53 11.08
C LEU A 169 -2.79 0.03 12.45
N TRP A 170 -2.78 -1.29 12.65
CA TRP A 170 -2.99 -1.89 13.97
C TRP A 170 -1.64 -2.12 14.62
N VAL A 171 -1.35 -1.38 15.69
CA VAL A 171 -0.01 -1.33 16.29
C VAL A 171 -0.08 -1.90 17.69
N THR A 172 0.84 -2.80 18.03
CA THR A 172 0.97 -3.36 19.39
C THR A 172 2.32 -2.93 19.96
N ASN A 173 2.32 -2.36 21.17
CA ASN A 173 3.53 -1.91 21.84
C ASN A 173 4.16 -3.03 22.70
N ARG A 174 5.30 -2.73 23.34
CA ARG A 174 6.05 -3.68 24.19
C ARG A 174 5.29 -4.16 25.43
N ASP A 175 4.27 -3.41 25.86
CA ASP A 175 3.42 -3.76 27.01
C ASP A 175 2.23 -4.65 26.59
N GLY A 176 2.17 -5.06 25.32
CA GLY A 176 1.06 -5.83 24.75
C GLY A 176 -0.21 -5.03 24.49
N LYS A 177 -0.17 -3.69 24.61
CA LYS A 177 -1.31 -2.83 24.30
C LYS A 177 -1.40 -2.61 22.79
N SER A 178 -2.60 -2.68 22.24
CA SER A 178 -2.84 -2.43 20.82
C SER A 178 -3.75 -1.23 20.60
N GLU A 179 -3.39 -0.39 19.63
CA GLU A 179 -4.19 0.76 19.20
C GLU A 179 -4.13 0.92 17.68
N ALA A 180 -5.14 1.59 17.12
CA ALA A 180 -5.23 1.84 15.69
C ALA A 180 -4.83 3.25 15.28
N PHE A 181 -4.19 3.37 14.11
CA PHE A 181 -3.83 4.65 13.49
C PHE A 181 -4.26 4.66 12.02
N PHE A 182 -4.90 5.74 11.58
CA PHE A 182 -5.40 5.89 10.22
C PHE A 182 -4.57 6.90 9.43
N GLY A 183 -4.25 6.57 8.17
CA GLY A 183 -3.57 7.47 7.23
C GLY A 183 -2.05 7.30 7.16
N SER A 184 -1.42 8.05 6.25
CA SER A 184 0.04 8.05 5.99
C SER A 184 0.79 9.17 6.74
N ASP A 185 0.09 9.84 7.64
CA ASP A 185 0.45 11.13 8.24
C ASP A 185 0.30 11.11 9.77
N ARG A 186 0.33 9.91 10.38
CA ARG A 186 0.26 9.70 11.85
C ARG A 186 1.47 8.94 12.42
N PHE A 187 2.56 8.84 11.67
CA PHE A 187 3.74 8.06 12.10
C PHE A 187 4.37 8.59 13.39
N ASN A 188 4.31 9.90 13.66
CA ASN A 188 4.74 10.47 14.94
C ASN A 188 3.95 9.90 16.15
N HIS A 189 2.64 9.72 16.00
CA HIS A 189 1.81 9.06 17.02
C HIS A 189 2.17 7.58 17.16
N VAL A 190 2.37 6.88 16.04
CA VAL A 190 2.80 5.47 16.02
C VAL A 190 4.14 5.29 16.75
N TYR A 191 5.14 6.12 16.47
CA TYR A 191 6.46 6.03 17.09
C TYR A 191 6.40 6.35 18.59
N ARG A 192 5.60 7.35 18.99
CA ARG A 192 5.36 7.65 20.40
C ARG A 192 4.72 6.48 21.13
N PHE A 193 3.71 5.85 20.53
CA PHE A 193 3.02 4.68 21.11
C PHE A 193 3.95 3.46 21.25
N LEU A 194 4.87 3.25 20.29
CA LEU A 194 5.88 2.19 20.33
C LEU A 194 7.06 2.50 21.28
N GLY A 195 7.17 3.73 21.78
CA GLY A 195 8.31 4.20 22.56
C GLY A 195 9.60 4.23 21.75
N ILE A 196 9.51 4.59 20.46
CA ILE A 196 10.65 4.73 19.56
C ILE A 196 11.10 6.19 19.55
N PRO A 197 12.39 6.49 19.72
CA PRO A 197 12.90 7.84 19.57
C PRO A 197 12.77 8.30 18.12
N PHE A 198 12.23 9.49 17.91
CA PHE A 198 12.06 10.08 16.59
C PHE A 198 12.17 11.60 16.67
N GLN A 199 12.44 12.20 15.52
CA GLN A 199 12.32 13.63 15.30
C GLN A 199 11.07 13.87 14.45
N ASP A 200 10.12 14.67 14.93
CA ASP A 200 8.84 14.90 14.24
C ASP A 200 8.99 15.96 13.14
N VAL A 201 8.89 17.23 13.52
CA VAL A 201 9.06 18.38 12.64
C VAL A 201 10.04 19.33 13.32
N GLU A 202 11.12 19.65 12.62
CA GLU A 202 12.09 20.67 13.04
C GLU A 202 12.07 21.81 12.03
N VAL A 203 11.87 23.04 12.53
CA VAL A 203 12.04 24.25 11.72
C VAL A 203 13.49 24.66 11.84
N LEU A 204 14.21 24.60 10.73
CA LEU A 204 15.62 24.98 10.67
C LEU A 204 15.77 26.50 10.52
N PRO A 205 16.88 27.09 11.01
CA PRO A 205 17.21 28.47 10.70
C PRO A 205 17.38 28.66 9.18
N PRO A 206 17.22 29.91 8.66
CA PRO A 206 17.41 30.17 7.24
C PRO A 206 18.79 29.69 6.74
N SER A 207 18.83 28.90 5.65
CA SER A 207 20.09 28.57 4.97
C SER A 207 20.62 29.83 4.28
N SER A 208 21.87 30.21 4.56
CA SER A 208 22.55 31.32 3.89
C SER A 208 23.04 30.99 2.47
N LYS A 209 22.65 29.83 1.92
CA LYS A 209 22.98 29.40 0.56
C LYS A 209 21.69 29.16 -0.23
N LEU A 210 21.47 30.03 -1.21
CA LEU A 210 20.73 29.78 -2.45
C LEU A 210 21.76 29.53 -3.55
#